data_AF-A0AAD7IR01-F1
#
_entry.id   AF-A0AAD7IR01-F1
#
_cell.length_a   1.000
_cell.length_b   1.000
_cell.length_c   1.000
_cell.angle_alpha   90.00
_cell.angle_beta   90.00
_cell.angle_gamma   90.00
#
_symmetry.space_group_name_H-M   'P 1'
#
loop_
_entity.id
_entity.type
_entity.pdbx_description
1 polymer ?
#
loop_
_entity_poly.entity_id
_entity_poly.type
_entity_poly.pdbx_seq_one_letter_code
_entity_poly.pdbx_strand_id
1 'polypeptide(L)'
;MYCGLQAIAFPEMSQEGSSSFSFDLLSHKAKACINCRRRKIKCDGERPKCGQCTRSMTFQDCEYADDGPTRTQLLEEQIAILEARIEELEKPKELRSNLILQNPYTGERRSASAPALSRGGSSVHLPLPHSEFSSGISSPVTPSSSEGTIPLVELETLVHNFLRHSSQFGFFLNVNNFTEAAMGRSGQRPASALLDAVNLWAVHLSGSGDFTAYESSYLSRALRTAVEALSSTHFNTVLHSIQAEVLLSQYFLRNTRFLEGKYHLSAAVSLVLSSGLHRIRSADSYAVGGPLGPAFQILPPPRDALDEAERINAFWTVLTLNNCWTTADGSPSNISYTTVPDARIDTPWPLDIDAPVLPIQVLPESSIGTVTTFLANLPDNGLSVAALRAKAAILFEQASRLASSYRPNMGDHSHLNQFYVSFNAMDNLIEGLKGSITGVHLHSPREMLVIHSLAQVATIQLHNPFVVDVVGTSRLRVLNAARAVVAHLTQVPVNEFVYIDPIMGTLLMATCQVFVAEISRFRRHRVLNGGVSHEERSLVDGIDTVLAVMNVFAPNCRLMDSQLLTMQQLYHGL
;
A
#
# COMPACT_ATOMS: atom_id res chain seq x y z
N MET A 1 19.50 -6.93 0.75
CA MET A 1 18.10 -6.94 0.30
C MET A 1 17.66 -5.47 0.29
N TYR A 2 18.00 -4.76 -0.77
CA TYR A 2 17.78 -3.31 -0.87
C TYR A 2 16.41 -3.08 -1.51
N CYS A 3 15.43 -2.64 -0.71
CA CYS A 3 14.19 -2.06 -1.23
C CYS A 3 14.42 -0.56 -1.40
N GLY A 4 15.30 -0.23 -2.36
CA GLY A 4 15.27 1.07 -3.01
C GLY A 4 14.30 0.95 -4.18
N LEU A 5 13.56 2.01 -4.46
CA LEU A 5 12.93 2.24 -5.76
C LEU A 5 13.82 1.61 -6.83
N GLN A 6 13.29 0.61 -7.56
CA GLN A 6 14.02 0.02 -8.68
C GLN A 6 14.47 1.17 -9.56
N ALA A 7 15.78 1.42 -9.56
CA ALA A 7 16.44 2.22 -10.55
C ALA A 7 16.03 1.63 -11.90
N ILE A 8 15.21 2.36 -12.65
CA ILE A 8 14.85 2.01 -14.01
C ILE A 8 16.15 2.09 -14.80
N ALA A 9 16.74 0.91 -15.05
CA ALA A 9 17.89 0.76 -15.91
C ALA A 9 17.52 1.15 -17.35
N PHE A 10 18.32 2.01 -17.97
CA PHE A 10 18.25 2.36 -19.39
C PHE A 10 18.71 1.18 -20.25
N PRO A 11 17.96 0.72 -21.27
CA PRO A 11 18.50 -0.17 -22.29
C PRO A 11 19.06 0.63 -23.48
N GLU A 12 20.33 0.39 -23.81
CA GLU A 12 20.96 0.77 -25.08
C GLU A 12 20.31 0.03 -26.26
N MET A 13 20.01 0.77 -27.33
CA MET A 13 19.52 0.25 -28.61
C MET A 13 20.68 -0.32 -29.44
N SER A 14 20.55 -1.56 -29.89
CA SER A 14 21.22 -2.08 -31.10
C SER A 14 20.18 -2.71 -32.03
N GLN A 15 20.07 -2.14 -33.24
CA GLN A 15 19.24 -2.60 -34.34
C GLN A 15 19.81 -3.89 -34.97
N GLU A 16 18.94 -4.79 -35.44
CA GLU A 16 19.03 -5.44 -36.76
C GLU A 16 17.85 -6.40 -37.01
N GLY A 17 17.40 -6.48 -38.27
CA GLY A 17 16.82 -7.71 -38.83
C GLY A 17 15.31 -7.77 -39.08
N SER A 18 14.86 -7.16 -40.18
CA SER A 18 13.55 -7.38 -40.80
C SER A 18 13.42 -8.77 -41.45
N SER A 19 12.26 -9.43 -41.31
CA SER A 19 11.76 -10.34 -42.36
C SER A 19 10.24 -10.45 -42.36
N SER A 20 9.67 -10.10 -43.51
CA SER A 20 8.28 -10.19 -43.94
C SER A 20 7.79 -11.64 -44.10
N PHE A 21 6.57 -11.93 -43.66
CA PHE A 21 5.75 -13.02 -44.21
C PHE A 21 4.30 -12.56 -44.39
N SER A 22 3.81 -12.69 -45.63
CA SER A 22 2.41 -12.48 -46.03
C SER A 22 1.79 -13.80 -46.45
N PHE A 23 0.45 -13.80 -46.45
CA PHE A 23 -0.51 -14.81 -46.93
C PHE A 23 -0.79 -15.97 -45.94
N ASP A 24 -2.03 -16.38 -45.66
CA ASP A 24 -3.15 -16.44 -46.59
C ASP A 24 -4.55 -16.45 -45.92
N LEU A 25 -5.52 -16.20 -46.79
CA LEU A 25 -6.96 -15.96 -46.64
C LEU A 25 -7.75 -17.12 -45.99
N LEU A 26 -8.37 -16.89 -44.82
CA LEU A 26 -9.43 -17.75 -44.27
C LEU A 26 -10.74 -16.96 -44.17
N SER A 27 -11.75 -17.46 -44.88
CA SER A 27 -13.10 -16.93 -45.02
C SER A 27 -13.76 -16.66 -43.66
N HIS A 28 -13.65 -15.41 -43.18
CA HIS A 28 -14.44 -14.94 -42.04
C HIS A 28 -15.90 -14.79 -42.48
N LYS A 29 -16.79 -15.56 -41.83
CA LYS A 29 -18.25 -15.37 -41.89
C LYS A 29 -18.57 -13.89 -41.71
N ALA A 30 -19.00 -13.21 -42.78
CA ALA A 30 -19.27 -11.79 -42.75
C ALA A 30 -20.37 -11.46 -41.71
N LYS A 31 -19.98 -10.86 -40.58
CA LYS A 31 -20.92 -10.30 -39.60
C LYS A 31 -21.59 -9.07 -40.22
N ALA A 32 -22.92 -8.99 -40.10
CA ALA A 32 -23.66 -7.79 -40.50
C ALA A 32 -23.28 -6.59 -39.61
N CYS A 33 -23.15 -5.39 -40.19
CA CYS A 33 -22.87 -4.17 -39.43
C CYS A 33 -24.01 -3.86 -38.43
N ILE A 34 -23.70 -3.03 -37.42
CA ILE A 34 -24.63 -2.70 -36.32
C ILE A 34 -25.94 -2.11 -36.88
N ASN A 35 -25.85 -1.26 -37.90
CA ASN A 35 -27.01 -0.63 -38.52
C ASN A 35 -27.91 -1.62 -39.29
N CYS A 36 -27.34 -2.53 -40.10
CA CYS A 36 -28.12 -3.57 -40.77
C CYS A 36 -28.74 -4.56 -39.78
N ARG A 37 -28.02 -4.88 -38.69
CA ARG A 37 -28.55 -5.71 -37.59
C ARG A 37 -29.75 -5.02 -36.90
N ARG A 38 -29.65 -3.73 -36.58
CA ARG A 38 -30.75 -2.96 -35.96
C ARG A 38 -31.98 -2.87 -36.87
N ARG A 39 -31.77 -2.73 -38.18
CA ARG A 39 -32.87 -2.68 -39.18
C ARG A 39 -33.39 -4.07 -39.58
N LYS A 40 -32.77 -5.17 -39.09
CA LYS A 40 -33.09 -6.56 -39.46
C LYS A 40 -33.11 -6.80 -40.98
N ILE A 41 -32.15 -6.21 -41.69
CA ILE A 41 -31.99 -6.34 -43.15
C ILE A 41 -30.66 -7.02 -43.48
N LYS A 42 -30.60 -7.66 -44.66
CA LYS A 42 -29.40 -8.37 -45.11
C LYS A 42 -28.26 -7.37 -45.34
N CYS A 43 -27.11 -7.64 -44.72
CA CYS A 43 -25.87 -6.89 -44.91
C CYS A 43 -24.97 -7.68 -45.86
N ASP A 44 -24.38 -7.00 -46.83
CA ASP A 44 -23.37 -7.52 -47.76
C ASP A 44 -21.98 -7.61 -47.12
N GLY A 45 -21.74 -6.93 -46.00
CA GLY A 45 -20.51 -7.05 -45.21
C GLY A 45 -19.30 -6.34 -45.81
N GLU A 46 -19.49 -5.51 -46.84
CA GLU A 46 -18.42 -4.69 -47.42
C GLU A 46 -17.90 -3.66 -46.40
N ARG A 47 -16.58 -3.47 -46.37
CA ARG A 47 -15.87 -2.48 -45.55
C ARG A 47 -15.25 -1.42 -46.45
N PRO A 48 -15.22 -0.13 -46.08
CA PRO A 48 -15.58 0.43 -44.76
C PRO A 48 -17.08 0.67 -44.55
N LYS A 49 -17.91 0.73 -45.61
CA LYS A 49 -19.37 0.85 -45.49
C LYS A 49 -20.06 -0.20 -46.34
N CYS A 50 -21.05 -0.88 -45.76
CA CYS A 50 -21.86 -1.86 -46.45
C CYS A 50 -22.78 -1.17 -47.49
N GLY A 51 -23.11 -1.80 -48.62
CA GLY A 51 -23.85 -1.17 -49.71
C GLY A 51 -25.24 -0.67 -49.30
N GLN A 52 -25.85 -1.33 -48.30
CA GLN A 52 -27.13 -0.93 -47.74
C GLN A 52 -27.05 0.31 -46.85
N CYS A 53 -25.92 0.52 -46.17
CA CYS A 53 -25.65 1.75 -45.42
C CYS A 53 -25.28 2.90 -46.37
N THR A 54 -24.53 2.61 -47.45
CA THR A 54 -24.13 3.62 -48.44
C THR A 54 -25.33 4.26 -49.15
N ARG A 55 -26.40 3.50 -49.41
CA ARG A 55 -27.61 4.00 -50.07
C ARG A 55 -28.60 4.71 -49.13
N SER A 56 -28.35 4.70 -47.82
CA SER A 56 -29.26 5.24 -46.81
C SER A 56 -28.89 6.69 -46.46
N MET A 57 -29.76 7.66 -46.74
CA MET A 57 -29.51 9.07 -46.41
C MET A 57 -29.63 9.41 -44.91
N THR A 58 -30.09 8.46 -44.09
CA THR A 58 -30.41 8.70 -42.66
C THR A 58 -29.25 8.44 -41.70
N PHE A 59 -28.19 7.73 -42.09
CA PHE A 59 -27.06 7.42 -41.21
C PHE A 59 -25.75 7.53 -41.99
N GLN A 60 -24.83 8.35 -41.51
CA GLN A 60 -23.54 8.58 -42.16
C GLN A 60 -22.48 7.52 -41.78
N ASP A 61 -22.65 6.79 -40.67
CA ASP A 61 -21.63 5.87 -40.16
C ASP A 61 -22.07 4.40 -40.26
N CYS A 62 -21.19 3.55 -40.81
CA CYS A 62 -21.38 2.10 -40.92
C CYS A 62 -20.39 1.42 -39.97
N GLU A 63 -20.84 1.10 -38.77
CA GLU A 63 -19.97 0.57 -37.73
C GLU A 63 -20.12 -0.95 -37.59
N TYR A 64 -18.97 -1.64 -37.54
CA TYR A 64 -18.87 -3.04 -37.18
C TYR A 64 -18.26 -3.07 -35.77
N ALA A 65 -18.88 -3.81 -34.84
CA ALA A 65 -18.29 -3.96 -33.51
C ALA A 65 -16.94 -4.68 -33.65
N ASP A 66 -15.85 -4.04 -33.21
CA ASP A 66 -14.57 -4.70 -33.05
C ASP A 66 -14.62 -5.57 -31.80
N ASP A 67 -14.32 -6.86 -31.97
CA ASP A 67 -14.40 -7.84 -30.90
C ASP A 67 -13.25 -7.56 -29.90
N GLY A 68 -13.59 -7.12 -28.68
CA GLY A 68 -12.68 -7.21 -27.54
C GLY A 68 -12.29 -8.67 -27.27
N PRO A 69 -11.23 -8.91 -26.47
CA PRO A 69 -10.71 -10.26 -26.26
C PRO A 69 -11.83 -11.19 -25.76
N THR A 70 -11.98 -12.32 -26.45
CA THR A 70 -13.00 -13.30 -26.12
C THR A 70 -12.73 -13.89 -24.73
N ARG A 71 -13.78 -14.32 -24.02
CA ARG A 71 -13.65 -14.98 -22.72
C ARG A 71 -12.66 -16.15 -22.75
N THR A 72 -12.57 -16.85 -23.88
CA THR A 72 -11.58 -17.91 -24.13
C THR A 72 -10.15 -17.39 -24.19
N GLN A 73 -9.89 -16.26 -24.84
CA GLN A 73 -8.56 -15.64 -24.87
C GLN A 73 -8.12 -15.12 -23.50
N LEU A 74 -9.06 -14.55 -22.72
CA LEU A 74 -8.78 -14.15 -21.34
C LEU A 74 -8.47 -15.35 -20.43
N LEU A 75 -9.12 -16.49 -20.67
CA LEU A 75 -8.84 -17.72 -19.94
C LEU A 75 -7.51 -18.35 -20.38
N GLU A 76 -7.17 -18.32 -21.66
CA GLU A 76 -5.87 -18.77 -22.18
C GLU A 76 -4.72 -17.91 -21.62
N GLU A 77 -4.92 -16.60 -21.52
CA GLU A 77 -3.97 -15.68 -20.88
C GLU A 77 -3.82 -15.97 -19.38
N GLN A 78 -4.92 -16.22 -18.67
CA GLN A 78 -4.86 -16.64 -17.26
C GLN A 78 -4.18 -18.00 -17.07
N ILE A 79 -4.40 -18.96 -17.97
CA ILE A 79 -3.73 -20.27 -17.94
C ILE A 79 -2.22 -20.08 -18.12
N ALA A 80 -1.78 -19.27 -19.09
CA ALA A 80 -0.37 -18.99 -19.32
C ALA A 80 0.31 -18.34 -18.09
N ILE A 81 -0.38 -17.41 -17.42
CA ILE A 81 0.12 -16.78 -16.19
C ILE A 81 0.22 -17.79 -15.04
N LEU A 82 -0.78 -18.66 -14.89
CA LEU A 82 -0.79 -19.67 -13.83
C LEU A 82 0.28 -20.75 -14.05
N GLU A 83 0.48 -21.19 -15.30
CA GLU A 83 1.53 -22.15 -15.66
C GLU A 83 2.93 -21.58 -15.38
N ALA A 84 3.19 -20.32 -15.74
CA ALA A 84 4.47 -19.67 -15.42
C ALA A 84 4.71 -19.56 -13.90
N ARG A 85 3.65 -19.30 -13.12
CA ARG A 85 3.74 -19.24 -11.66
C ARG A 85 3.96 -20.62 -11.03
N ILE A 86 3.37 -21.67 -11.59
CA ILE A 86 3.62 -23.04 -11.16
C ILE A 86 5.07 -23.43 -11.47
N GLU A 87 5.60 -23.09 -12.65
CA GLU A 87 7.01 -23.36 -13.01
C GLU A 87 8.00 -22.68 -12.05
N GLU A 88 7.72 -21.43 -11.65
CA GLU A 88 8.51 -20.70 -10.67
C GLU A 88 8.49 -21.37 -9.28
N LEU A 89 7.33 -21.90 -8.88
CA LEU A 89 7.14 -22.58 -7.59
C LEU A 89 7.64 -24.03 -7.58
N GLU A 90 7.72 -24.70 -8.74
CA GLU A 90 8.15 -26.09 -8.91
C GLU A 90 9.66 -26.26 -9.12
N LYS A 91 10.42 -25.16 -9.34
CA LYS A 91 11.89 -25.16 -9.33
C LYS A 91 12.60 -24.78 -7.99
N PRO A 92 12.23 -25.29 -6.79
CA PRO A 92 13.03 -25.09 -5.57
C PRO A 92 14.32 -25.93 -5.46
N LYS A 93 14.74 -26.66 -6.51
CA LYS A 93 15.75 -27.74 -6.38
C LYS A 93 17.17 -27.46 -6.88
N GLU A 94 17.47 -26.31 -7.48
CA GLU A 94 18.84 -26.03 -7.97
C GLU A 94 19.67 -25.06 -7.10
N LEU A 95 19.08 -24.46 -6.05
CA LEU A 95 19.80 -23.53 -5.14
C LEU A 95 19.93 -24.04 -3.69
N ARG A 96 19.55 -25.29 -3.40
CA ARG A 96 19.57 -25.88 -2.05
C ARG A 96 20.58 -27.01 -1.82
N SER A 97 21.57 -27.20 -2.69
CA SER A 97 22.46 -28.37 -2.62
C SER A 97 23.77 -28.21 -1.84
N ASN A 98 24.13 -27.04 -1.27
CA ASN A 98 25.43 -26.88 -0.58
C ASN A 98 25.38 -26.34 0.86
N LEU A 99 24.27 -26.47 1.58
CA LEU A 99 24.23 -26.15 3.02
C LEU A 99 23.85 -27.38 3.83
N ILE A 100 24.87 -28.17 4.21
CA ILE A 100 24.75 -29.17 5.26
C ILE A 100 24.74 -28.42 6.59
N LEU A 101 23.55 -28.18 7.15
CA LEU A 101 23.39 -27.75 8.52
C LEU A 101 23.57 -28.96 9.44
N GLN A 102 24.76 -29.10 10.02
CA GLN A 102 25.02 -30.02 11.11
C GLN A 102 24.28 -29.54 12.37
N ASN A 103 23.31 -30.33 12.83
CA ASN A 103 22.63 -30.12 14.11
C ASN A 103 23.51 -30.69 15.25
N PRO A 104 24.03 -29.88 16.20
CA PRO A 104 24.95 -30.37 17.23
C PRO A 104 24.30 -31.14 18.39
N TYR A 105 22.98 -31.39 18.37
CA TYR A 105 22.28 -32.06 19.46
C TYR A 105 21.56 -33.33 18.99
N THR A 106 22.31 -34.37 18.62
CA THR A 106 21.79 -35.76 18.62
C THR A 106 22.90 -36.77 18.94
N GLY A 107 23.29 -36.82 20.22
CA GLY A 107 24.04 -37.93 20.79
C GLY A 107 23.09 -38.96 21.40
N GLU A 108 23.03 -40.13 20.77
CA GLU A 108 22.69 -41.44 21.36
C GLU A 108 21.26 -41.68 21.87
N ARG A 109 20.46 -42.37 21.05
CA ARG A 109 20.04 -43.77 21.32
C ARG A 109 19.40 -44.40 20.09
N ARG A 110 19.98 -45.53 19.68
CA ARG A 110 19.48 -46.42 18.62
C ARG A 110 18.29 -47.22 19.15
N SER A 111 17.17 -47.28 18.42
CA SER A 111 16.57 -48.52 17.91
C SER A 111 15.20 -48.28 17.25
N ALA A 112 15.19 -48.50 15.94
CA ALA A 112 14.27 -49.33 15.14
C ALA A 112 12.72 -49.15 15.20
N SER A 113 12.17 -48.98 13.99
CA SER A 113 10.91 -49.55 13.45
C SER A 113 9.60 -48.76 13.62
N ALA A 114 9.12 -48.21 12.50
CA ALA A 114 7.69 -48.12 12.18
C ALA A 114 7.21 -49.52 11.66
N PRO A 115 5.90 -49.88 11.67
CA PRO A 115 4.92 -49.22 10.80
C PRO A 115 3.44 -49.14 11.30
N ALA A 116 2.65 -48.38 10.52
CA ALA A 116 1.24 -48.58 10.13
C ALA A 116 0.05 -48.23 11.06
N LEU A 117 -0.69 -47.19 10.63
CA LEU A 117 -2.15 -47.08 10.42
C LEU A 117 -3.11 -47.95 11.26
N SER A 118 -4.02 -47.32 12.00
CA SER A 118 -5.48 -47.56 11.87
C SER A 118 -6.37 -46.58 12.66
N ARG A 119 -7.56 -46.39 12.09
CA ARG A 119 -8.75 -45.62 12.53
C ARG A 119 -9.28 -46.00 13.91
N GLY A 120 -9.91 -45.02 14.58
CA GLY A 120 -11.23 -45.20 15.19
C GLY A 120 -11.33 -45.07 16.72
N GLY A 121 -12.05 -44.03 17.16
CA GLY A 121 -13.17 -44.14 18.11
C GLY A 121 -12.92 -44.39 19.61
N SER A 122 -13.22 -43.33 20.38
CA SER A 122 -13.87 -43.31 21.71
C SER A 122 -13.06 -43.46 23.01
N SER A 123 -13.36 -42.50 23.89
CA SER A 123 -13.03 -42.35 25.32
C SER A 123 -12.87 -43.63 26.13
N VAL A 124 -11.84 -43.68 26.98
CA VAL A 124 -11.97 -44.02 28.42
C VAL A 124 -10.81 -43.36 29.21
N HIS A 125 -11.20 -42.66 30.28
CA HIS A 125 -10.54 -42.42 31.58
C HIS A 125 -9.26 -43.20 31.90
N LEU A 126 -8.30 -42.58 32.62
CA LEU A 126 -7.40 -43.20 33.62
C LEU A 126 -6.57 -42.09 34.33
N PRO A 127 -5.98 -42.32 35.52
CA PRO A 127 -6.13 -41.45 36.70
C PRO A 127 -4.83 -40.75 37.15
N LEU A 128 -4.99 -39.73 38.00
CA LEU A 128 -3.93 -39.19 38.86
C LEU A 128 -3.40 -40.25 39.84
N PRO A 129 -2.12 -40.11 40.25
CA PRO A 129 -1.76 -40.34 41.64
C PRO A 129 -1.06 -39.12 42.26
N HIS A 130 -1.56 -38.72 43.42
CA HIS A 130 -0.85 -37.95 44.42
C HIS A 130 0.20 -38.84 45.11
N SER A 131 1.38 -38.29 45.41
CA SER A 131 2.05 -38.56 46.69
C SER A 131 3.09 -37.49 47.03
N GLU A 132 3.09 -37.14 48.30
CA GLU A 132 3.76 -36.06 49.02
C GLU A 132 5.12 -36.47 49.64
N PHE A 133 6.02 -35.48 49.79
CA PHE A 133 7.13 -35.32 50.77
C PHE A 133 8.34 -36.31 50.71
N SER A 134 9.62 -35.96 50.94
CA SER A 134 10.33 -34.71 51.34
C SER A 134 11.86 -34.85 51.13
N SER A 135 12.58 -33.72 51.21
CA SER A 135 13.99 -33.54 51.63
C SER A 135 15.18 -33.81 50.68
N GLY A 136 15.63 -32.74 50.01
CA GLY A 136 16.94 -32.10 50.27
C GLY A 136 18.23 -32.71 49.71
N ILE A 137 18.73 -32.15 48.59
CA ILE A 137 20.17 -31.85 48.38
C ILE A 137 20.26 -30.56 47.54
N SER A 138 21.00 -29.58 48.07
CA SER A 138 21.27 -28.29 47.46
C SER A 138 22.23 -28.43 46.27
N SER A 139 21.80 -27.97 45.09
CA SER A 139 22.66 -27.66 43.95
C SER A 139 22.56 -26.17 43.62
N PRO A 140 23.65 -25.54 43.17
CA PRO A 140 23.78 -24.10 43.18
C PRO A 140 22.82 -23.45 42.18
N VAL A 141 22.12 -22.44 42.68
CA VAL A 141 21.26 -21.52 41.93
C VAL A 141 22.10 -20.89 40.83
N THR A 142 21.92 -21.35 39.59
CA THR A 142 22.03 -20.45 38.44
C THR A 142 20.92 -19.42 38.58
N PRO A 143 21.19 -18.11 38.45
CA PRO A 143 20.12 -17.13 38.45
C PRO A 143 19.29 -17.39 37.20
N SER A 144 18.14 -18.04 37.39
CA SER A 144 17.05 -18.00 36.45
C SER A 144 16.74 -16.52 36.22
N SER A 145 17.05 -16.03 35.03
CA SER A 145 16.45 -14.80 34.52
C SER A 145 14.94 -14.96 34.70
N SER A 146 14.38 -14.28 35.69
CA SER A 146 12.94 -14.06 35.75
C SER A 146 12.52 -13.59 34.36
N GLU A 147 11.63 -14.31 33.69
CA GLU A 147 10.86 -13.78 32.57
C GLU A 147 10.09 -12.57 33.10
N GLY A 148 10.76 -11.42 33.12
CA GLY A 148 10.21 -10.18 33.64
C GLY A 148 9.00 -9.84 32.81
N THR A 149 7.85 -9.68 33.47
CA THR A 149 6.74 -8.97 32.83
C THR A 149 6.89 -7.51 33.24
N ILE A 150 6.76 -6.58 32.29
CA ILE A 150 6.77 -5.16 32.61
C ILE A 150 5.63 -4.90 33.62
N PRO A 151 5.91 -4.26 34.77
CA PRO A 151 4.88 -3.88 35.72
C PRO A 151 3.74 -3.14 35.04
N LEU A 152 2.49 -3.46 35.41
CA LEU A 152 1.30 -2.96 34.72
C LEU A 152 1.28 -1.42 34.61
N VAL A 153 1.66 -0.72 35.68
CA VAL A 153 1.68 0.75 35.74
C VAL A 153 2.69 1.34 34.73
N GLU A 154 3.85 0.71 34.57
CA GLU A 154 4.85 1.13 33.59
C GLU A 154 4.32 0.89 32.17
N LEU A 155 3.72 -0.27 31.92
CA LEU A 155 3.13 -0.59 30.62
C LEU A 155 2.00 0.37 30.25
N GLU A 156 1.13 0.74 31.20
CA GLU A 156 0.06 1.73 30.98
C GLU A 156 0.63 3.10 30.60
N THR A 157 1.74 3.50 31.23
CA THR A 157 2.45 4.76 30.89
C THR A 157 3.01 4.70 29.46
N LEU A 158 3.63 3.58 29.08
CA LEU A 158 4.16 3.38 27.74
C LEU A 158 3.05 3.39 26.68
N VAL A 159 1.92 2.73 26.95
CA VAL A 159 0.75 2.72 26.06
C VAL A 159 0.21 4.13 25.88
N HIS A 160 0.10 4.92 26.95
CA HIS A 160 -0.34 6.31 26.86
C HIS A 160 0.62 7.18 26.03
N ASN A 161 1.94 6.93 26.10
CA ASN A 161 2.94 7.61 25.27
C ASN A 161 2.81 7.24 23.78
N PHE A 162 2.60 5.96 23.47
CA PHE A 162 2.32 5.51 22.09
C PHE A 162 1.05 6.18 21.55
N LEU A 163 -0.05 6.18 22.31
CA LEU A 163 -1.35 6.69 21.86
C LEU A 163 -1.33 8.18 21.51
N ARG A 164 -0.43 8.98 22.10
CA ARG A 164 -0.20 10.38 21.71
C ARG A 164 0.36 10.57 20.30
N HIS A 165 0.89 9.51 19.69
CA HIS A 165 1.51 9.53 18.37
C HIS A 165 0.93 8.48 17.42
N SER A 166 -0.14 7.80 17.82
CA SER A 166 -0.68 6.62 17.15
C SER A 166 -1.15 6.88 15.71
N SER A 167 -1.56 8.12 15.39
CA SER A 167 -1.93 8.54 14.04
C SER A 167 -0.80 8.35 13.02
N GLN A 168 0.47 8.48 13.45
CA GLN A 168 1.64 8.26 12.60
C GLN A 168 1.84 6.79 12.20
N PHE A 169 1.10 5.88 12.84
CA PHE A 169 1.22 4.44 12.68
C PHE A 169 -0.08 3.81 12.20
N GLY A 170 -1.01 4.60 11.66
CA GLY A 170 -2.27 4.11 11.10
C GLY A 170 -3.29 3.68 12.17
N PHE A 171 -3.26 4.28 13.35
CA PHE A 171 -4.31 4.08 14.34
C PHE A 171 -5.57 4.88 13.96
N PHE A 172 -6.64 4.16 13.62
CA PHE A 172 -7.89 4.73 13.08
C PHE A 172 -9.06 4.69 14.07
N LEU A 173 -8.91 4.02 15.21
CA LEU A 173 -9.91 4.01 16.28
C LEU A 173 -9.84 5.32 17.08
N ASN A 174 -10.95 5.69 17.73
CA ASN A 174 -10.97 6.83 18.63
C ASN A 174 -10.04 6.60 19.82
N VAL A 175 -9.05 7.48 19.98
CA VAL A 175 -7.98 7.29 20.97
C VAL A 175 -8.51 7.32 22.40
N ASN A 176 -9.46 8.20 22.69
CA ASN A 176 -10.03 8.35 24.04
C ASN A 176 -10.82 7.11 24.45
N ASN A 177 -11.74 6.64 23.59
CA ASN A 177 -12.54 5.45 23.87
C ASN A 177 -11.68 4.20 23.98
N PHE A 178 -10.69 4.03 23.09
CA PHE A 178 -9.75 2.93 23.18
C PHE A 178 -8.96 2.97 24.49
N THR A 179 -8.47 4.15 24.89
CA THR A 179 -7.71 4.32 26.15
C THR A 179 -8.56 3.89 27.34
N GLU A 180 -9.79 4.40 27.46
CA GLU A 180 -10.66 4.07 28.58
C GLU A 180 -11.01 2.57 28.62
N ALA A 181 -11.23 1.95 27.46
CA ALA A 181 -11.48 0.51 27.37
C ALA A 181 -10.24 -0.33 27.73
N ALA A 182 -9.05 0.05 27.25
CA ALA A 182 -7.79 -0.62 27.54
C ALA A 182 -7.44 -0.58 29.04
N MET A 183 -7.70 0.58 29.68
CA MET A 183 -7.50 0.78 31.12
C MET A 183 -8.61 0.12 31.97
N GLY A 184 -9.60 -0.54 31.36
CA GLY A 184 -10.70 -1.19 32.06
C GLY A 184 -11.68 -0.23 32.73
N ARG A 185 -11.72 1.04 32.28
CA ARG A 185 -12.58 2.10 32.79
C ARG A 185 -13.91 2.18 32.05
N SER A 186 -14.01 1.64 30.85
CA SER A 186 -15.24 1.61 30.06
C SER A 186 -15.44 0.30 29.28
N GLY A 187 -16.70 -0.13 29.19
CA GLY A 187 -17.14 -1.20 28.29
C GLY A 187 -16.43 -2.55 28.44
N GLN A 188 -16.30 -3.25 27.32
CA GLN A 188 -15.53 -4.48 27.20
C GLN A 188 -14.10 -4.12 26.77
N ARG A 189 -13.10 -4.76 27.39
CA ARG A 189 -11.69 -4.58 27.01
C ARG A 189 -11.47 -4.88 25.51
N PRO A 190 -10.55 -4.15 24.83
CA PRO A 190 -10.24 -4.42 23.43
C PRO A 190 -9.77 -5.87 23.21
N ALA A 191 -9.89 -6.32 21.96
CA ALA A 191 -9.50 -7.69 21.60
C ALA A 191 -8.00 -7.90 21.86
N SER A 192 -7.62 -9.12 22.25
CA SER A 192 -6.24 -9.47 22.62
C SER A 192 -5.24 -9.11 21.53
N ALA A 193 -5.55 -9.42 20.26
CA ALA A 193 -4.71 -9.08 19.12
C ALA A 193 -4.35 -7.59 19.05
N LEU A 194 -5.34 -6.72 19.29
CA LEU A 194 -5.13 -5.27 19.28
C LEU A 194 -4.34 -4.82 20.51
N LEU A 195 -4.68 -5.32 21.71
CA LEU A 195 -3.93 -4.98 22.93
C LEU A 195 -2.45 -5.37 22.81
N ASP A 196 -2.16 -6.56 22.27
CA ASP A 196 -0.78 -7.03 22.14
C ASP A 196 -0.01 -6.29 21.06
N ALA A 197 -0.64 -5.92 19.95
CA ALA A 197 -0.04 -5.02 18.96
C ALA A 197 0.26 -3.62 19.56
N VAL A 198 -0.66 -3.05 20.34
CA VAL A 198 -0.45 -1.76 21.02
C VAL A 198 0.65 -1.85 22.07
N ASN A 199 0.70 -2.93 22.85
CA ASN A 199 1.75 -3.14 23.83
C ASN A 199 3.13 -3.33 23.18
N LEU A 200 3.21 -4.02 22.04
CA LEU A 200 4.43 -4.09 21.24
C LEU A 200 4.92 -2.69 20.86
N TRP A 201 4.03 -1.84 20.33
CA TRP A 201 4.38 -0.47 19.97
C TRP A 201 4.78 0.38 21.17
N ALA A 202 4.09 0.24 22.29
CA ALA A 202 4.41 0.92 23.55
C ALA A 202 5.85 0.62 24.01
N VAL A 203 6.24 -0.66 23.96
CA VAL A 203 7.61 -1.10 24.27
C VAL A 203 8.61 -0.62 23.22
N HIS A 204 8.29 -0.76 21.93
CA HIS A 204 9.16 -0.37 20.83
C HIS A 204 9.51 1.12 20.83
N LEU A 205 8.55 1.99 21.17
CA LEU A 205 8.74 3.44 21.20
C LEU A 205 9.31 3.97 22.53
N SER A 206 9.54 3.10 23.52
CA SER A 206 10.06 3.52 24.82
C SER A 206 11.49 4.06 24.77
N GLY A 207 12.30 3.60 23.81
CA GLY A 207 13.68 4.04 23.59
C GLY A 207 14.69 3.69 24.70
N SER A 208 14.25 3.10 25.81
CA SER A 208 15.13 2.72 26.93
C SER A 208 15.62 1.28 26.78
N GLY A 209 16.93 1.07 26.97
CA GLY A 209 17.56 -0.25 26.89
C GLY A 209 16.88 -1.32 27.75
N ASP A 210 16.34 -0.92 28.91
CA ASP A 210 15.65 -1.81 29.86
C ASP A 210 14.41 -2.48 29.26
N PHE A 211 13.71 -1.82 28.34
CA PHE A 211 12.50 -2.37 27.72
C PHE A 211 12.76 -3.08 26.38
N THR A 212 13.90 -2.82 25.73
CA THR A 212 14.26 -3.48 24.46
C THR A 212 14.34 -5.00 24.58
N ALA A 213 14.70 -5.52 25.75
CA ALA A 213 14.73 -6.95 26.03
C ALA A 213 13.34 -7.61 25.92
N TYR A 214 12.27 -6.87 26.19
CA TYR A 214 10.90 -7.39 26.14
C TYR A 214 10.28 -7.35 24.74
N GLU A 215 10.80 -6.53 23.83
CA GLU A 215 10.20 -6.29 22.51
C GLU A 215 9.96 -7.59 21.74
N SER A 216 10.94 -8.51 21.74
CA SER A 216 10.82 -9.80 21.06
C SER A 216 9.69 -10.68 21.62
N SER A 217 9.45 -10.61 22.93
CA SER A 217 8.36 -11.34 23.59
C SER A 217 6.99 -10.77 23.24
N TYR A 218 6.84 -9.44 23.28
CA TYR A 218 5.61 -8.76 22.87
C TYR A 218 5.32 -8.94 21.38
N LEU A 219 6.35 -8.94 20.51
CA LEU A 219 6.19 -9.24 19.09
C LEU A 219 5.67 -10.66 18.88
N SER A 220 6.28 -11.65 19.54
CA SER A 220 5.86 -13.05 19.46
C SER A 220 4.41 -13.23 19.91
N ARG A 221 4.00 -12.51 20.95
CA ARG A 221 2.63 -12.54 21.46
C ARG A 221 1.64 -11.90 20.50
N ALA A 222 1.95 -10.70 20.00
CA ALA A 222 1.11 -9.98 19.04
C ALA A 222 0.86 -10.81 17.77
N LEU A 223 1.91 -11.44 17.22
CA LEU A 223 1.81 -12.33 16.07
C LEU A 223 0.89 -13.54 16.34
N ARG A 224 1.05 -14.20 17.49
CA ARG A 224 0.21 -15.34 17.86
C ARG A 224 -1.27 -14.93 17.97
N THR A 225 -1.54 -13.83 18.68
CA THR A 225 -2.92 -13.37 18.87
C THR A 225 -3.57 -12.83 17.60
N ALA A 226 -2.79 -12.28 16.67
CA ALA A 226 -3.30 -11.84 15.37
C ALA A 226 -3.83 -13.02 14.54
N VAL A 227 -3.10 -14.15 14.53
CA VAL A 227 -3.53 -15.39 13.86
C VAL A 227 -4.82 -15.94 14.48
N GLU A 228 -4.95 -15.86 15.81
CA GLU A 228 -6.13 -16.34 16.55
C GLU A 228 -7.31 -15.35 16.54
N ALA A 229 -7.11 -14.13 16.04
CA ALA A 229 -8.00 -13.00 16.28
C ALA A 229 -9.43 -13.27 15.80
N LEU A 230 -9.59 -13.82 14.59
CA LEU A 230 -10.91 -14.09 13.99
C LEU A 230 -11.69 -15.22 14.70
N SER A 231 -11.02 -16.03 15.53
CA SER A 231 -11.69 -17.03 16.37
C SER A 231 -12.24 -16.44 17.67
N SER A 232 -11.99 -15.15 17.93
CA SER A 232 -12.47 -14.44 19.10
C SER A 232 -13.99 -14.22 19.05
N THR A 233 -14.64 -14.29 20.21
CA THR A 233 -16.05 -13.94 20.40
C THR A 233 -16.26 -12.45 20.68
N HIS A 234 -15.23 -11.61 20.51
CA HIS A 234 -15.33 -10.18 20.76
C HIS A 234 -16.20 -9.48 19.69
N PHE A 235 -17.04 -8.52 20.07
CA PHE A 235 -17.99 -7.90 19.11
C PHE A 235 -17.28 -7.08 18.01
N ASN A 236 -16.21 -6.34 18.36
CA ASN A 236 -15.36 -5.63 17.40
C ASN A 236 -14.22 -6.49 16.83
N THR A 237 -14.32 -7.82 16.84
CA THR A 237 -13.19 -8.71 16.46
C THR A 237 -12.59 -8.32 15.10
N VAL A 238 -13.42 -8.13 14.07
CA VAL A 238 -12.93 -7.79 12.72
C VAL A 238 -12.22 -6.43 12.71
N LEU A 239 -12.83 -5.39 13.28
CA LEU A 239 -12.27 -4.04 13.28
C LEU A 239 -10.96 -3.97 14.08
N HIS A 240 -10.91 -4.62 15.25
CA HIS A 240 -9.69 -4.73 16.06
C HIS A 240 -8.61 -5.58 15.39
N SER A 241 -9.00 -6.63 14.64
CA SER A 241 -8.06 -7.42 13.83
C SER A 241 -7.44 -6.56 12.73
N ILE A 242 -8.23 -5.77 12.01
CA ILE A 242 -7.73 -4.84 10.99
C ILE A 242 -6.74 -3.84 11.62
N GLN A 243 -7.08 -3.24 12.77
CA GLN A 243 -6.18 -2.33 13.46
C GLN A 243 -4.86 -2.99 13.88
N ALA A 244 -4.92 -4.23 14.38
CA ALA A 244 -3.74 -5.01 14.76
C ALA A 244 -2.85 -5.33 13.53
N GLU A 245 -3.44 -5.74 12.41
CA GLU A 245 -2.73 -6.01 11.16
C GLU A 245 -2.06 -4.74 10.60
N VAL A 246 -2.74 -3.59 10.66
CA VAL A 246 -2.16 -2.29 10.27
C VAL A 246 -0.95 -1.94 11.13
N LEU A 247 -1.07 -2.09 12.46
CA LEU A 247 0.02 -1.81 13.39
C LEU A 247 1.20 -2.78 13.21
N LEU A 248 0.95 -4.07 12.98
CA LEU A 248 2.00 -5.06 12.70
C LEU A 248 2.70 -4.76 11.37
N SER A 249 1.93 -4.42 10.33
CA SER A 249 2.49 -4.03 9.03
C SER A 249 3.44 -2.85 9.16
N GLN A 250 2.99 -1.77 9.81
CA GLN A 250 3.81 -0.58 10.06
C GLN A 250 5.05 -0.90 10.91
N TYR A 251 4.93 -1.77 11.92
CA TYR A 251 6.06 -2.17 12.75
C TYR A 251 7.16 -2.84 11.91
N PHE A 252 6.79 -3.78 11.04
CA PHE A 252 7.76 -4.46 10.19
C PHE A 252 8.35 -3.55 9.11
N LEU A 253 7.53 -2.73 8.45
CA LEU A 253 7.99 -1.80 7.40
C LEU A 253 8.98 -0.78 7.95
N ARG A 254 8.67 -0.19 9.11
CA ARG A 254 9.55 0.73 9.85
C ARG A 254 10.88 0.09 10.24
N ASN A 255 10.89 -1.21 10.50
CA ASN A 255 12.06 -2.00 10.85
C ASN A 255 12.76 -2.65 9.63
N THR A 256 12.47 -2.20 8.40
CA THR A 256 13.03 -2.72 7.13
C THR A 256 12.73 -4.20 6.83
N ARG A 257 11.72 -4.78 7.51
CA ARG A 257 11.23 -6.15 7.32
C ARG A 257 10.06 -6.15 6.34
N PHE A 258 10.34 -5.81 5.09
CA PHE A 258 9.32 -5.54 4.08
C PHE A 258 8.40 -6.72 3.80
N LEU A 259 8.92 -7.95 3.76
CA LEU A 259 8.13 -9.13 3.44
C LEU A 259 7.04 -9.36 4.50
N GLU A 260 7.41 -9.37 5.78
CA GLU A 260 6.45 -9.50 6.89
C GLU A 260 5.49 -8.31 6.92
N GLY A 261 5.99 -7.10 6.69
CA GLY A 261 5.15 -5.89 6.61
C GLY A 261 4.06 -6.00 5.54
N LYS A 262 4.42 -6.50 4.36
CA LYS A 262 3.47 -6.71 3.25
C LYS A 262 2.51 -7.87 3.51
N TYR A 263 2.93 -8.91 4.21
CA TYR A 263 2.04 -9.99 4.63
C TYR A 263 0.88 -9.45 5.48
N HIS A 264 1.20 -8.69 6.52
CA HIS A 264 0.18 -8.09 7.40
C HIS A 264 -0.67 -7.04 6.68
N LEU A 265 -0.08 -6.27 5.76
CA LEU A 265 -0.83 -5.34 4.90
C LEU A 265 -1.85 -6.08 4.00
N SER A 266 -1.44 -7.19 3.40
CA SER A 266 -2.33 -8.02 2.55
C SER A 266 -3.44 -8.68 3.37
N ALA A 267 -3.16 -9.09 4.60
CA ALA A 267 -4.16 -9.57 5.54
C ALA A 267 -5.19 -8.47 5.87
N ALA A 268 -4.73 -7.24 6.18
CA ALA A 268 -5.61 -6.10 6.41
C ALA A 268 -6.48 -5.76 5.18
N VAL A 269 -5.91 -5.77 3.97
CA VAL A 269 -6.64 -5.58 2.70
C VAL A 269 -7.73 -6.65 2.55
N SER A 270 -7.38 -7.91 2.79
CA SER A 270 -8.32 -9.02 2.69
C SER A 270 -9.47 -8.89 3.70
N LEU A 271 -9.19 -8.45 4.93
CA LEU A 271 -10.20 -8.20 5.96
C LEU A 271 -11.14 -7.06 5.56
N VAL A 272 -10.65 -5.91 5.10
CA VAL A 272 -11.54 -4.79 4.72
C VAL A 272 -12.42 -5.10 3.51
N LEU A 273 -11.93 -5.89 2.54
CA LEU A 273 -12.72 -6.30 1.37
C LEU A 273 -13.73 -7.39 1.71
N SER A 274 -13.32 -8.44 2.42
CA SER A 274 -14.21 -9.54 2.80
C SER A 274 -15.31 -9.10 3.77
N SER A 275 -15.02 -8.14 4.64
CA SER A 275 -16.01 -7.56 5.56
C SER A 275 -16.90 -6.48 4.93
N GLY A 276 -16.70 -6.17 3.64
CA GLY A 276 -17.52 -5.22 2.90
C GLY A 276 -17.28 -3.75 3.28
N LEU A 277 -16.19 -3.44 3.99
CA LEU A 277 -15.87 -2.09 4.43
C LEU A 277 -15.53 -1.14 3.26
N HIS A 278 -15.31 -1.65 2.05
CA HIS A 278 -15.16 -0.85 0.82
C HIS A 278 -16.51 -0.37 0.25
N ARG A 279 -17.64 -0.87 0.75
CA ARG A 279 -19.00 -0.54 0.29
C ARG A 279 -19.90 0.08 1.35
N ILE A 280 -19.34 0.71 2.39
CA ILE A 280 -20.12 1.44 3.39
C ILE A 280 -20.92 2.55 2.69
N ARG A 281 -22.20 2.70 3.04
CA ARG A 281 -23.10 3.71 2.46
C ARG A 281 -23.14 3.72 0.92
N SER A 282 -23.04 2.55 0.29
CA SER A 282 -23.16 2.44 -1.17
C SER A 282 -24.56 2.87 -1.65
N ALA A 283 -24.61 3.78 -2.62
CA ALA A 283 -25.84 4.15 -3.32
C ALA A 283 -26.26 3.13 -4.40
N ASP A 284 -25.48 2.08 -4.62
CA ASP A 284 -25.81 1.02 -5.58
C ASP A 284 -26.84 0.04 -4.97
N SER A 285 -28.06 0.08 -5.49
CA SER A 285 -29.16 -0.79 -5.05
C SER A 285 -28.87 -2.28 -5.28
N TYR A 286 -27.97 -2.65 -6.21
CA TYR A 286 -27.55 -4.03 -6.43
C TYR A 286 -26.47 -4.50 -5.44
N ALA A 287 -25.71 -3.57 -4.83
CA ALA A 287 -24.76 -3.91 -3.77
C ALA A 287 -25.48 -4.30 -2.46
N VAL A 288 -26.71 -3.82 -2.27
CA VAL A 288 -27.59 -4.16 -1.14
C VAL A 288 -28.32 -5.51 -1.35
N GLY A 289 -28.30 -6.07 -2.57
CA GLY A 289 -29.13 -7.23 -2.93
C GLY A 289 -28.68 -8.03 -4.15
N GLY A 290 -27.39 -8.33 -4.29
CA GLY A 290 -26.89 -9.27 -5.30
C GLY A 290 -27.53 -10.67 -5.19
N PRO A 291 -27.29 -11.61 -6.13
CA PRO A 291 -27.95 -12.92 -6.14
C PRO A 291 -27.70 -13.79 -4.89
N LEU A 292 -26.71 -13.43 -4.07
CA LEU A 292 -26.41 -14.04 -2.77
C LEU A 292 -27.07 -13.31 -1.57
N GLY A 293 -27.82 -12.23 -1.82
CA GLY A 293 -28.53 -11.43 -0.81
C GLY A 293 -27.63 -10.78 0.25
N PRO A 294 -28.22 -10.20 1.33
CA PRO A 294 -27.50 -9.72 2.51
C PRO A 294 -26.74 -10.82 3.30
N ALA A 295 -26.68 -12.06 2.78
CA ALA A 295 -26.15 -13.23 3.48
C ALA A 295 -24.61 -13.27 3.60
N PHE A 296 -23.89 -12.31 3.01
CA PHE A 296 -22.42 -12.20 3.10
C PHE A 296 -21.92 -10.96 3.85
N GLN A 297 -22.78 -10.21 4.55
CA GLN A 297 -22.31 -9.17 5.45
C GLN A 297 -21.69 -9.81 6.71
N ILE A 298 -20.35 -9.92 6.72
CA ILE A 298 -19.58 -10.46 7.84
C ILE A 298 -19.73 -9.58 9.08
N LEU A 299 -19.90 -8.27 8.89
CA LEU A 299 -20.06 -7.30 9.98
C LEU A 299 -21.54 -7.04 10.29
N PRO A 300 -21.92 -6.94 11.58
CA PRO A 300 -23.24 -6.42 11.96
C PRO A 300 -23.38 -4.94 11.57
N PRO A 301 -24.60 -4.37 11.54
CA PRO A 301 -24.80 -2.93 11.38
C PRO A 301 -23.98 -2.10 12.38
N PRO A 302 -23.58 -0.86 12.03
CA PRO A 302 -22.87 0.01 12.96
C PRO A 302 -23.74 0.33 14.18
N ARG A 303 -23.12 0.37 15.36
CA ARG A 303 -23.79 0.59 16.65
C ARG A 303 -24.24 2.04 16.85
N ASP A 304 -23.39 2.95 16.43
CA ASP A 304 -23.57 4.39 16.49
C ASP A 304 -22.74 5.04 15.38
N ALA A 305 -22.81 6.36 15.30
CA ALA A 305 -22.09 7.10 14.27
C ALA A 305 -20.57 7.06 14.45
N LEU A 306 -20.06 6.81 15.66
CA LEU A 306 -18.63 6.68 15.88
C LEU A 306 -18.12 5.33 15.34
N ASP A 307 -18.80 4.23 15.64
CA ASP A 307 -18.48 2.90 15.08
C ASP A 307 -18.49 2.95 13.54
N GLU A 308 -19.47 3.64 12.93
CA GLU A 308 -19.48 3.82 11.48
C GLU A 308 -18.28 4.65 10.97
N ALA A 309 -17.92 5.73 11.67
CA ALA A 309 -16.75 6.53 11.32
C ALA A 309 -15.44 5.74 11.44
N GLU A 310 -15.27 4.95 12.50
CA GLU A 310 -14.10 4.07 12.69
C GLU A 310 -13.99 3.03 11.58
N ARG A 311 -15.12 2.46 11.13
CA ARG A 311 -15.18 1.52 9.99
C ARG A 311 -14.79 2.17 8.67
N ILE A 312 -15.28 3.39 8.41
CA ILE A 312 -14.88 4.19 7.24
C ILE A 312 -13.37 4.44 7.28
N ASN A 313 -12.86 4.93 8.42
CA ASN A 313 -11.44 5.22 8.56
C ASN A 313 -10.56 3.98 8.51
N ALA A 314 -11.03 2.81 8.97
CA ALA A 314 -10.32 1.54 8.83
C ALA A 314 -10.05 1.21 7.36
N PHE A 315 -11.09 1.27 6.52
CA PHE A 315 -10.94 1.02 5.09
C PHE A 315 -9.93 1.98 4.45
N TRP A 316 -10.08 3.29 4.70
CA TRP A 316 -9.21 4.30 4.09
C TRP A 316 -7.77 4.24 4.60
N THR A 317 -7.55 3.87 5.86
CA THR A 317 -6.21 3.67 6.41
C THR A 317 -5.52 2.51 5.69
N VAL A 318 -6.21 1.38 5.50
CA VAL A 318 -5.67 0.22 4.79
C VAL A 318 -5.40 0.54 3.32
N LEU A 319 -6.33 1.20 2.63
CA LEU A 319 -6.15 1.59 1.23
C LEU A 319 -4.96 2.56 1.06
N THR A 320 -4.86 3.56 1.93
CA THR A 320 -3.75 4.54 1.93
C THR A 320 -2.42 3.82 2.14
N LEU A 321 -2.35 2.92 3.12
CA LEU A 321 -1.14 2.15 3.41
C LEU A 321 -0.77 1.24 2.23
N ASN A 322 -1.74 0.54 1.64
CA ASN A 322 -1.57 -0.26 0.43
C ASN A 322 -0.95 0.57 -0.69
N ASN A 323 -1.62 1.67 -1.05
CA ASN A 323 -1.20 2.51 -2.18
C ASN A 323 0.19 3.10 -1.97
N CYS A 324 0.53 3.54 -0.75
CA CYS A 324 1.88 4.01 -0.44
C CYS A 324 2.94 2.93 -0.61
N TRP A 325 2.75 1.74 -0.02
CA TRP A 325 3.80 0.73 0.04
C TRP A 325 3.95 -0.13 -1.21
N THR A 326 2.86 -0.41 -1.93
CA THR A 326 2.97 -1.09 -3.24
C THR A 326 3.62 -0.18 -4.27
N THR A 327 3.40 1.14 -4.16
CA THR A 327 4.08 2.11 -5.02
C THR A 327 5.55 2.26 -4.66
N ALA A 328 5.87 2.34 -3.37
CA ALA A 328 7.24 2.49 -2.86
C ALA A 328 8.18 1.39 -3.34
N ASP A 329 7.69 0.14 -3.44
CA ASP A 329 8.48 -1.01 -3.86
C ASP A 329 8.22 -1.46 -5.31
N GLY A 330 7.34 -0.77 -6.04
CA GLY A 330 7.00 -1.04 -7.43
C GLY A 330 6.14 -2.28 -7.65
N SER A 331 5.54 -2.85 -6.59
CA SER A 331 4.64 -4.00 -6.73
C SER A 331 3.22 -3.60 -7.20
N PRO A 332 2.47 -4.53 -7.82
CA PRO A 332 1.07 -4.31 -8.13
C PRO A 332 0.23 -4.04 -6.88
N SER A 333 -0.78 -3.18 -7.01
CA SER A 333 -1.71 -2.90 -5.93
C SER A 333 -2.53 -4.14 -5.55
N ASN A 334 -2.76 -4.36 -4.26
CA ASN A 334 -3.59 -5.46 -3.79
C ASN A 334 -5.09 -5.22 -4.01
N ILE A 335 -5.50 -4.01 -4.42
CA ILE A 335 -6.90 -3.62 -4.61
C ILE A 335 -7.12 -3.09 -6.03
N SER A 336 -7.95 -3.79 -6.81
CA SER A 336 -8.23 -3.47 -8.21
C SER A 336 -9.46 -2.58 -8.39
N TYR A 337 -9.51 -1.44 -7.70
CA TYR A 337 -10.71 -0.59 -7.58
C TYR A 337 -11.08 0.22 -8.83
N THR A 338 -10.25 0.21 -9.89
CA THR A 338 -10.53 0.91 -11.15
C THR A 338 -11.02 -0.01 -12.27
N THR A 339 -10.79 -1.32 -12.17
CA THR A 339 -11.03 -2.27 -13.27
C THR A 339 -12.03 -3.37 -12.93
N VAL A 340 -12.19 -3.71 -11.65
CA VAL A 340 -13.07 -4.79 -11.20
C VAL A 340 -14.29 -4.20 -10.48
N PRO A 341 -15.52 -4.39 -10.99
CA PRO A 341 -16.73 -3.87 -10.36
C PRO A 341 -16.92 -4.31 -8.90
N ASP A 342 -16.49 -5.53 -8.56
CA ASP A 342 -16.60 -6.07 -7.20
C ASP A 342 -15.67 -5.39 -6.18
N ALA A 343 -14.55 -4.86 -6.67
CA ALA A 343 -13.59 -4.08 -5.88
C ALA A 343 -13.86 -2.57 -5.93
N ARG A 344 -14.97 -2.13 -6.56
CA ARG A 344 -15.37 -0.71 -6.59
C ARG A 344 -15.52 -0.18 -5.18
N ILE A 345 -14.93 0.98 -4.94
CA ILE A 345 -14.94 1.65 -3.65
C ILE A 345 -16.12 2.61 -3.63
N ASP A 346 -17.14 2.29 -2.85
CA ASP A 346 -18.31 3.15 -2.63
C ASP A 346 -18.27 3.86 -1.29
N THR A 347 -17.32 3.50 -0.42
CA THR A 347 -17.20 4.09 0.92
C THR A 347 -16.92 5.58 0.82
N PRO A 348 -17.66 6.45 1.55
CA PRO A 348 -17.42 7.89 1.53
C PRO A 348 -16.04 8.25 2.08
N TRP A 349 -15.54 9.45 1.77
CA TRP A 349 -14.25 9.94 2.27
C TRP A 349 -14.14 9.90 3.81
N PRO A 350 -12.93 9.62 4.36
CA PRO A 350 -12.72 9.46 5.79
C PRO A 350 -12.86 10.78 6.56
N LEU A 351 -13.03 10.67 7.88
CA LEU A 351 -13.24 11.80 8.79
C LEU A 351 -12.07 11.98 9.75
N ASP A 352 -11.88 13.19 10.26
CA ASP A 352 -10.92 13.44 11.35
C ASP A 352 -11.60 13.15 12.71
N ILE A 353 -11.58 11.88 13.13
CA ILE A 353 -12.34 11.36 14.30
C ILE A 353 -12.00 12.09 15.61
N ASP A 354 -10.76 12.53 15.79
CA ASP A 354 -10.30 13.21 17.00
C ASP A 354 -10.35 14.74 16.88
N ALA A 355 -10.92 15.30 15.81
CA ALA A 355 -11.00 16.74 15.62
C ALA A 355 -11.98 17.38 16.63
N PRO A 356 -11.60 18.47 17.32
CA PRO A 356 -12.41 19.07 18.39
C PRO A 356 -13.71 19.77 17.91
N VAL A 357 -13.97 19.87 16.60
CA VAL A 357 -14.99 20.77 16.01
C VAL A 357 -16.09 20.07 15.21
N LEU A 358 -15.96 18.79 14.87
CA LEU A 358 -17.05 18.09 14.18
C LEU A 358 -17.83 17.26 15.20
N PRO A 359 -19.14 17.52 15.40
CA PRO A 359 -19.95 16.51 16.03
C PRO A 359 -19.96 15.33 15.05
N ILE A 360 -19.61 14.14 15.55
CA ILE A 360 -19.83 12.82 14.94
C ILE A 360 -21.30 12.64 14.41
N GLN A 361 -22.16 13.64 14.59
CA GLN A 361 -23.57 13.69 14.20
C GLN A 361 -23.84 13.87 12.71
N VAL A 362 -22.88 14.26 11.86
CA VAL A 362 -23.09 14.30 10.39
C VAL A 362 -22.11 13.36 9.71
N LEU A 363 -22.49 12.09 9.65
CA LEU A 363 -21.82 11.13 8.79
C LEU A 363 -21.95 11.54 7.31
N PRO A 364 -20.97 11.19 6.46
CA PRO A 364 -21.04 11.45 5.04
C PRO A 364 -22.31 10.88 4.39
N GLU A 365 -22.77 11.56 3.34
CA GLU A 365 -23.84 11.07 2.48
C GLU A 365 -23.44 9.76 1.78
N SER A 366 -24.43 9.03 1.26
CA SER A 366 -24.18 7.85 0.46
C SER A 366 -23.40 8.17 -0.81
N SER A 367 -22.48 7.29 -1.19
CA SER A 367 -21.63 7.47 -2.37
C SER A 367 -21.64 6.24 -3.28
N ILE A 368 -21.23 6.46 -4.52
CA ILE A 368 -21.00 5.40 -5.52
C ILE A 368 -19.72 5.71 -6.27
N GLY A 369 -18.80 4.74 -6.30
CA GLY A 369 -17.52 4.89 -6.97
C GLY A 369 -16.72 6.10 -6.47
N THR A 370 -16.54 6.26 -5.17
CA THR A 370 -15.84 7.40 -4.53
C THR A 370 -14.50 7.69 -5.20
N VAL A 371 -13.67 6.65 -5.39
CA VAL A 371 -12.35 6.80 -6.03
C VAL A 371 -12.48 7.07 -7.53
N THR A 372 -13.37 6.40 -8.25
CA THR A 372 -13.56 6.61 -9.69
C THR A 372 -14.09 8.00 -10.01
N THR A 373 -14.96 8.54 -9.15
CA THR A 373 -15.50 9.91 -9.25
C THR A 373 -14.38 10.94 -9.07
N PHE A 374 -13.50 10.73 -8.09
CA PHE A 374 -12.32 11.56 -7.89
C PHE A 374 -11.32 11.49 -9.05
N LEU A 375 -11.02 10.29 -9.55
CA LEU A 375 -10.12 10.11 -10.70
C LEU A 375 -10.69 10.69 -12.00
N ALA A 376 -12.02 10.80 -12.10
CA ALA A 376 -12.70 11.51 -13.17
C ALA A 376 -12.73 13.04 -12.98
N ASN A 377 -12.07 13.56 -11.94
CA ASN A 377 -12.04 14.98 -11.57
C ASN A 377 -13.45 15.59 -11.37
N LEU A 378 -14.38 14.79 -10.83
CA LEU A 378 -15.71 15.27 -10.47
C LEU A 378 -15.70 15.85 -9.04
N PRO A 379 -16.56 16.84 -8.74
CA PRO A 379 -16.64 17.43 -7.40
C PRO A 379 -16.95 16.40 -6.32
N ASP A 380 -16.28 16.52 -5.17
CA ASP A 380 -16.52 15.71 -3.98
C ASP A 380 -16.35 16.55 -2.69
N ASN A 381 -16.74 15.99 -1.54
CA ASN A 381 -16.71 16.66 -0.23
C ASN A 381 -15.53 16.23 0.68
N GLY A 382 -14.52 15.53 0.14
CA GLY A 382 -13.41 14.96 0.90
C GLY A 382 -12.31 15.96 1.20
N LEU A 383 -12.51 16.80 2.23
CA LEU A 383 -11.58 17.87 2.63
C LEU A 383 -10.89 17.65 3.99
N SER A 384 -11.25 16.60 4.74
CA SER A 384 -10.57 16.23 5.99
C SER A 384 -9.09 15.91 5.75
N VAL A 385 -8.25 15.99 6.78
CA VAL A 385 -6.82 15.63 6.67
C VAL A 385 -6.69 14.19 6.20
N ALA A 386 -7.50 13.28 6.76
CA ALA A 386 -7.53 11.88 6.35
C ALA A 386 -7.93 11.70 4.87
N ALA A 387 -8.89 12.48 4.36
CA ALA A 387 -9.34 12.39 2.97
C ALA A 387 -8.29 12.93 2.00
N LEU A 388 -7.67 14.06 2.32
CA LEU A 388 -6.56 14.61 1.52
C LEU A 388 -5.38 13.64 1.46
N ARG A 389 -5.09 12.96 2.57
CA ARG A 389 -4.06 11.91 2.63
C ARG A 389 -4.40 10.71 1.74
N ALA A 390 -5.63 10.22 1.80
CA ALA A 390 -6.09 9.13 0.94
C ALA A 390 -6.01 9.52 -0.55
N LYS A 391 -6.45 10.73 -0.91
CA LYS A 391 -6.35 11.27 -2.28
C LYS A 391 -4.90 11.36 -2.75
N ALA A 392 -4.00 11.90 -1.94
CA ALA A 392 -2.58 12.00 -2.28
C ALA A 392 -1.95 10.61 -2.50
N ALA A 393 -2.27 9.63 -1.66
CA ALA A 393 -1.80 8.25 -1.81
C ALA A 393 -2.37 7.57 -3.07
N ILE A 394 -3.65 7.79 -3.40
CA ILE A 394 -4.25 7.33 -4.65
C ILE A 394 -3.51 7.93 -5.85
N LEU A 395 -3.29 9.25 -5.87
CA LEU A 395 -2.59 9.89 -6.99
C LEU A 395 -1.14 9.43 -7.11
N PHE A 396 -0.44 9.26 -6.00
CA PHE A 396 0.92 8.69 -5.98
C PHE A 396 0.96 7.32 -6.64
N GLU A 397 -0.01 6.46 -6.34
CA GLU A 397 -0.11 5.12 -6.88
C GLU A 397 -0.58 5.08 -8.35
N GLN A 398 -1.60 5.85 -8.72
CA GLN A 398 -2.06 5.94 -10.11
C GLN A 398 -1.01 6.56 -11.04
N ALA A 399 -0.33 7.62 -10.60
CA ALA A 399 0.73 8.27 -11.35
C ALA A 399 1.87 7.29 -11.65
N SER A 400 2.28 6.51 -10.64
CA SER A 400 3.34 5.52 -10.78
C SER A 400 2.92 4.36 -11.69
N ARG A 401 1.69 3.86 -11.54
CA ARG A 401 1.13 2.83 -12.44
C ARG A 401 1.07 3.32 -13.89
N LEU A 402 0.55 4.53 -14.11
CA LEU A 402 0.50 5.12 -15.44
C LEU A 402 1.90 5.31 -16.03
N ALA A 403 2.84 5.88 -15.28
CA ALA A 403 4.22 6.02 -15.74
C ALA A 403 4.86 4.68 -16.12
N SER A 404 4.61 3.62 -15.34
CA SER A 404 5.14 2.28 -15.59
C SER A 404 4.58 1.62 -16.86
N SER A 405 3.41 2.05 -17.34
CA SER A 405 2.80 1.53 -18.57
C SER A 405 3.38 2.16 -19.84
N TYR A 406 4.11 3.28 -19.71
CA TYR A 406 4.78 3.91 -20.85
C TYR A 406 5.85 3.00 -21.46
N ARG A 407 5.91 2.99 -22.79
CA ARG A 407 6.93 2.31 -23.59
C ARG A 407 7.33 3.25 -24.74
N PRO A 408 8.65 3.52 -24.97
CA PRO A 408 9.09 4.40 -26.06
C PRO A 408 8.59 3.98 -27.45
N ASN A 409 8.41 2.68 -27.66
CA ASN A 409 7.95 2.08 -28.92
C ASN A 409 6.52 1.54 -28.82
N MET A 410 5.57 2.32 -28.30
CA MET A 410 4.15 1.95 -28.38
C MET A 410 3.74 1.84 -29.85
N GLY A 411 3.57 0.61 -30.34
CA GLY A 411 3.44 0.29 -31.76
C GLY A 411 2.16 0.78 -32.43
N ASP A 412 1.19 1.31 -31.67
CA ASP A 412 -0.04 1.93 -32.20
C ASP A 412 -0.15 3.39 -31.73
N HIS A 413 -0.35 4.29 -32.69
CA HIS A 413 -0.59 5.72 -32.47
C HIS A 413 -1.83 5.96 -31.59
N SER A 414 -2.83 5.07 -31.67
CA SER A 414 -4.04 5.15 -30.86
C SER A 414 -3.75 4.96 -29.37
N HIS A 415 -2.95 3.94 -29.02
CA HIS A 415 -2.54 3.63 -27.64
C HIS A 415 -1.67 4.74 -27.06
N LEU A 416 -0.76 5.29 -27.87
CA LEU A 416 0.07 6.41 -27.45
C LEU A 416 -0.77 7.66 -27.18
N ASN A 417 -1.75 7.95 -28.03
CA ASN A 417 -2.67 9.07 -27.81
C ASN A 417 -3.51 8.87 -26.53
N GLN A 418 -4.04 7.67 -26.31
CA GLN A 418 -4.78 7.33 -25.09
C GLN A 418 -3.91 7.52 -23.83
N PHE A 419 -2.65 7.07 -23.88
CA PHE A 419 -1.69 7.28 -22.81
C PHE A 419 -1.54 8.77 -22.49
N TYR A 420 -1.31 9.63 -23.49
CA TYR A 420 -1.14 11.06 -23.26
C TYR A 420 -2.41 11.76 -22.75
N VAL A 421 -3.60 11.30 -23.15
CA VAL A 421 -4.86 11.77 -22.57
C VAL A 421 -4.92 11.44 -21.08
N SER A 422 -4.62 10.19 -20.71
CA SER A 422 -4.56 9.78 -19.30
C SER A 422 -3.46 10.50 -18.52
N PHE A 423 -2.30 10.74 -19.14
CA PHE A 423 -1.19 11.47 -18.55
C PHE A 423 -1.59 12.90 -18.20
N ASN A 424 -2.18 13.63 -19.15
CA ASN A 424 -2.62 15.01 -18.93
C ASN A 424 -3.74 15.09 -17.89
N ALA A 425 -4.67 14.13 -17.91
CA ALA A 425 -5.71 14.04 -16.89
C ALA A 425 -5.12 13.83 -15.48
N MET A 426 -4.13 12.93 -15.36
CA MET A 426 -3.45 12.66 -14.10
C MET A 426 -2.63 13.86 -13.61
N ASP A 427 -1.86 14.53 -14.48
CA ASP A 427 -1.09 15.73 -14.13
C ASP A 427 -2.00 16.85 -13.62
N ASN A 428 -3.11 17.12 -14.34
CA ASN A 428 -4.09 18.13 -13.93
C ASN A 428 -4.74 17.80 -12.57
N LEU A 429 -5.03 16.53 -12.30
CA LEU A 429 -5.62 16.11 -11.03
C LEU A 429 -4.63 16.26 -9.86
N ILE A 430 -3.35 15.96 -10.09
CA ILE A 430 -2.27 16.19 -9.11
C ILE A 430 -2.12 17.67 -8.80
N GLU A 431 -2.07 18.53 -9.82
CA GLU A 431 -1.96 19.98 -9.63
C GLU A 431 -3.21 20.56 -8.96
N GLY A 432 -4.41 20.05 -9.28
CA GLY A 432 -5.66 20.41 -8.60
C GLY A 432 -5.62 20.08 -7.11
N LEU A 433 -5.12 18.90 -6.74
CA LEU A 433 -4.95 18.53 -5.33
C LEU A 433 -3.92 19.42 -4.63
N LYS A 434 -2.78 19.72 -5.26
CA LYS A 434 -1.78 20.64 -4.67
C LYS A 434 -2.38 22.01 -4.39
N GLY A 435 -3.16 22.54 -5.34
CA GLY A 435 -3.88 23.80 -5.18
C GLY A 435 -4.86 23.75 -3.99
N SER A 436 -5.63 22.67 -3.84
CA SER A 436 -6.57 22.55 -2.72
C SER A 436 -5.85 22.47 -1.38
N ILE A 437 -4.71 21.78 -1.26
CA ILE A 437 -3.96 21.65 -0.01
C ILE A 437 -3.42 23.02 0.48
N THR A 438 -2.93 23.88 -0.43
CA THR A 438 -2.34 25.18 -0.05
C THR A 438 -3.31 26.17 0.59
N GLY A 439 -4.61 26.02 0.36
CA GLY A 439 -5.65 26.90 0.88
C GLY A 439 -6.25 26.49 2.22
N VAL A 440 -5.89 25.31 2.76
CA VAL A 440 -6.53 24.79 3.98
C VAL A 440 -5.60 24.93 5.18
N HIS A 441 -6.00 25.78 6.13
CA HIS A 441 -5.37 25.85 7.45
C HIS A 441 -5.83 24.66 8.30
N LEU A 442 -5.19 23.49 8.13
CA LEU A 442 -5.45 22.30 8.96
C LEU A 442 -4.52 22.26 10.18
N HIS A 443 -5.05 21.82 11.31
CA HIS A 443 -4.37 21.80 12.62
C HIS A 443 -3.29 20.70 12.78
N SER A 444 -2.76 20.14 11.68
CA SER A 444 -1.88 18.97 11.69
C SER A 444 -0.67 19.16 10.75
N PRO A 445 0.30 20.04 11.09
CA PRO A 445 1.43 20.38 10.20
C PRO A 445 2.27 19.15 9.79
N ARG A 446 2.35 18.15 10.68
CA ARG A 446 3.03 16.88 10.41
C ARG A 446 2.34 16.06 9.32
N GLU A 447 1.03 15.90 9.40
CA GLU A 447 0.26 15.17 8.39
C GLU A 447 0.26 15.91 7.05
N MET A 448 0.13 17.23 7.09
CA MET A 448 0.19 18.06 5.90
C MET A 448 1.53 17.94 5.17
N LEU A 449 2.63 17.82 5.91
CA LEU A 449 3.94 17.57 5.31
C LEU A 449 3.98 16.25 4.52
N VAL A 450 3.37 15.17 5.05
CA VAL A 450 3.29 13.89 4.35
C VAL A 450 2.39 14.00 3.11
N ILE A 451 1.25 14.65 3.23
CA ILE A 451 0.29 14.86 2.12
C ILE A 451 0.95 15.65 0.98
N HIS A 452 1.59 16.78 1.29
CA HIS A 452 2.35 17.56 0.31
C HIS A 452 3.44 16.74 -0.36
N SER A 453 4.20 15.97 0.43
CA SER A 453 5.28 15.13 -0.10
C SER A 453 4.76 14.04 -1.05
N LEU A 454 3.66 13.36 -0.70
CA LEU A 454 3.00 12.39 -1.58
C LEU A 454 2.57 13.03 -2.90
N ALA A 455 1.91 14.20 -2.85
CA ALA A 455 1.45 14.89 -4.06
C ALA A 455 2.60 15.38 -4.95
N GLN A 456 3.69 15.89 -4.37
CA GLN A 456 4.86 16.30 -5.15
C GLN A 456 5.59 15.08 -5.74
N VAL A 457 5.76 14.01 -4.98
CA VAL A 457 6.40 12.78 -5.48
C VAL A 457 5.53 12.08 -6.52
N ALA A 458 4.20 12.20 -6.47
CA ALA A 458 3.32 11.75 -7.57
C ALA A 458 3.67 12.43 -8.90
N THR A 459 3.94 13.74 -8.91
CA THR A 459 4.45 14.45 -10.10
C THR A 459 5.80 13.93 -10.53
N ILE A 460 6.71 13.67 -9.59
CA ILE A 460 8.03 13.08 -9.91
C ILE A 460 7.83 11.75 -10.63
N GLN A 461 7.02 10.85 -10.09
CA GLN A 461 6.76 9.54 -10.67
C GLN A 461 6.11 9.62 -12.05
N LEU A 462 5.09 10.48 -12.23
CA LEU A 462 4.38 10.64 -13.50
C LEU A 462 5.33 11.08 -14.63
N HIS A 463 6.21 12.04 -14.34
CA HIS A 463 7.08 12.67 -15.33
C HIS A 463 8.43 11.96 -15.52
N ASN A 464 8.83 11.06 -14.62
CA ASN A 464 10.13 10.37 -14.65
C ASN A 464 10.48 9.73 -16.02
N PRO A 465 9.57 9.04 -16.72
CA PRO A 465 9.88 8.45 -18.03
C PRO A 465 10.30 9.47 -19.11
N PHE A 466 9.97 10.75 -18.93
CA PHE A 466 10.09 11.82 -19.92
C PHE A 466 11.18 12.84 -19.58
N VAL A 467 12.00 12.59 -18.55
CA VAL A 467 13.04 13.54 -18.10
C VAL A 467 14.14 13.76 -19.15
N VAL A 468 14.34 12.78 -20.04
CA VAL A 468 15.35 12.81 -21.11
C VAL A 468 14.82 13.47 -22.40
N ASP A 469 13.54 13.85 -22.45
CA ASP A 469 12.94 14.45 -23.64
C ASP A 469 13.59 15.77 -24.04
N VAL A 470 13.70 15.99 -25.35
CA VAL A 470 14.38 17.14 -25.97
C VAL A 470 13.80 18.50 -25.53
N VAL A 471 12.49 18.53 -25.28
CA VAL A 471 11.76 19.76 -24.88
C VAL A 471 12.06 20.16 -23.42
N GLY A 472 12.43 19.20 -22.56
CA GLY A 472 12.82 19.46 -21.17
C GLY A 472 11.70 19.81 -20.19
N THR A 473 10.43 19.84 -20.62
CA THR A 473 9.27 20.21 -19.77
C THR A 473 9.12 19.29 -18.57
N SER A 474 9.14 17.97 -18.78
CA SER A 474 8.99 16.98 -17.71
C SER A 474 10.15 17.04 -16.71
N ARG A 475 11.38 17.28 -17.18
CA ARG A 475 12.51 17.52 -16.28
C ARG A 475 12.27 18.72 -15.36
N LEU A 476 11.82 19.85 -15.90
CA LEU A 476 11.56 21.04 -15.09
C LEU A 476 10.44 20.78 -14.06
N ARG A 477 9.40 20.04 -14.45
CA ARG A 477 8.31 19.61 -13.54
C ARG A 477 8.84 18.77 -12.38
N VAL A 478 9.64 17.74 -12.67
CA VAL A 478 10.27 16.87 -11.65
C VAL A 478 11.17 17.67 -10.70
N LEU A 479 12.00 18.57 -11.24
CA LEU A 479 12.90 19.39 -10.44
C LEU A 479 12.15 20.39 -9.54
N ASN A 480 11.10 21.03 -10.06
CA ASN A 480 10.27 21.94 -9.28
C ASN A 480 9.49 21.21 -8.19
N ALA A 481 8.99 20.01 -8.47
CA ALA A 481 8.33 19.17 -7.47
C ALA A 481 9.29 18.81 -6.32
N ALA A 482 10.54 18.40 -6.63
CA ALA A 482 11.56 18.11 -5.63
C ALA A 482 11.92 19.36 -4.79
N ARG A 483 12.08 20.53 -5.43
CA ARG A 483 12.29 21.81 -4.72
C ARG A 483 11.12 22.17 -3.80
N ALA A 484 9.89 21.90 -4.23
CA ALA A 484 8.70 22.16 -3.41
C ALA A 484 8.65 21.27 -2.16
N VAL A 485 9.06 19.99 -2.24
CA VAL A 485 9.22 19.13 -1.05
C VAL A 485 10.20 19.78 -0.06
N VAL A 486 11.38 20.20 -0.53
CA VAL A 486 12.37 20.89 0.33
C VAL A 486 11.81 22.17 0.94
N ALA A 487 11.10 22.99 0.17
CA ALA A 487 10.48 24.21 0.68
C ALA A 487 9.52 23.91 1.84
N HIS A 488 8.67 22.87 1.72
CA HIS A 488 7.77 22.48 2.80
C HIS A 488 8.50 21.95 4.04
N LEU A 489 9.61 21.20 3.85
CA LEU A 489 10.45 20.75 4.97
C LEU A 489 11.01 21.92 5.79
N THR A 490 11.35 23.03 5.14
CA THR A 490 11.88 24.23 5.81
C THR A 490 10.81 25.08 6.49
N GLN A 491 9.55 24.95 6.09
CA GLN A 491 8.42 25.72 6.63
C GLN A 491 7.77 25.07 7.86
N VAL A 492 8.00 23.78 8.07
CA VAL A 492 7.43 23.00 9.17
C VAL A 492 8.50 22.80 10.25
N PRO A 493 8.18 22.92 11.55
CA PRO A 493 9.14 22.71 12.63
C PRO A 493 9.41 21.21 12.84
N VAL A 494 10.06 20.56 11.86
CA VAL A 494 10.31 19.12 11.85
C VAL A 494 11.06 18.62 13.09
N ASN A 495 11.90 19.47 13.70
CA ASN A 495 12.65 19.17 14.92
C ASN A 495 11.76 19.04 16.17
N GLU A 496 10.52 19.54 16.13
CA GLU A 496 9.55 19.38 17.23
C GLU A 496 8.82 18.03 17.16
N PHE A 497 9.02 17.25 16.09
CA PHE A 497 8.35 15.98 15.90
C PHE A 497 9.27 14.82 16.29
N VAL A 498 8.79 13.97 17.20
CA VAL A 498 9.52 12.75 17.59
C VAL A 498 9.41 11.66 16.52
N TYR A 499 8.22 11.55 15.90
CA TYR A 499 7.89 10.51 14.93
C TYR A 499 7.24 11.13 13.70
N ILE A 500 7.53 10.55 12.54
CA ILE A 500 6.86 10.82 11.27
C ILE A 500 6.55 9.48 10.60
N ASP A 501 5.55 9.46 9.73
CA ASP A 501 5.20 8.27 8.97
C ASP A 501 6.44 7.70 8.23
N PRO A 502 6.74 6.40 8.37
CA PRO A 502 7.90 5.77 7.74
C PRO A 502 7.96 5.92 6.21
N ILE A 503 6.83 6.12 5.53
CA ILE A 503 6.80 6.35 4.07
C ILE A 503 7.64 7.56 3.66
N MET A 504 7.80 8.54 4.55
CA MET A 504 8.61 9.74 4.29
C MET A 504 10.06 9.39 3.93
N GLY A 505 10.63 8.31 4.45
CA GLY A 505 11.97 7.86 4.06
C GLY A 505 12.05 7.60 2.55
N THR A 506 11.04 6.94 1.97
CA THR A 506 10.99 6.67 0.53
C THR A 506 10.71 7.93 -0.30
N LEU A 507 9.84 8.82 0.19
CA LEU A 507 9.51 10.08 -0.51
C LEU A 507 10.72 11.02 -0.56
N LEU A 508 11.48 11.10 0.54
CA LEU A 508 12.70 11.89 0.62
C LEU A 508 13.82 11.28 -0.24
N MET A 509 13.94 9.96 -0.28
CA MET A 509 14.84 9.26 -1.22
C MET A 509 14.54 9.65 -2.68
N ALA A 510 13.28 9.54 -3.12
CA ALA A 510 12.88 9.93 -4.47
C ALA A 510 13.21 11.41 -4.77
N THR A 511 13.03 12.28 -3.77
CA THR A 511 13.35 13.71 -3.88
C THR A 511 14.85 13.95 -4.08
N CYS A 512 15.73 13.32 -3.30
CA CYS A 512 17.17 13.52 -3.49
C CYS A 512 17.69 12.90 -4.78
N GLN A 513 17.13 11.78 -5.25
CA GLN A 513 17.53 11.17 -6.52
C GLN A 513 17.38 12.15 -7.69
N VAL A 514 16.35 13.02 -7.66
CA VAL A 514 16.18 14.11 -8.63
C VAL A 514 17.36 15.08 -8.59
N PHE A 515 17.75 15.56 -7.40
CA PHE A 515 18.87 16.50 -7.26
C PHE A 515 20.21 15.86 -7.66
N VAL A 516 20.46 14.61 -7.26
CA VAL A 516 21.67 13.86 -7.62
C VAL A 516 21.78 13.70 -9.14
N ALA A 517 20.69 13.30 -9.81
CA ALA A 517 20.65 13.17 -11.27
C ALA A 517 20.91 14.51 -11.97
N GLU A 518 20.36 15.59 -11.42
CA GLU A 518 20.51 16.94 -11.97
C GLU A 518 21.93 17.52 -11.78
N ILE A 519 22.53 17.33 -10.61
CA ILE A 519 23.94 17.69 -10.35
C ILE A 519 24.87 16.92 -11.31
N SER A 520 24.65 15.61 -11.45
CA SER A 520 25.40 14.76 -12.38
C SER A 520 25.28 15.28 -13.83
N ARG A 521 24.10 15.75 -14.22
CA ARG A 521 23.89 16.38 -15.54
C ARG A 521 24.67 17.68 -15.67
N PHE A 522 24.60 18.59 -14.68
CA PHE A 522 25.35 19.84 -14.70
C PHE A 522 26.86 19.60 -14.82
N ARG A 523 27.41 18.69 -14.01
CA ARG A 523 28.84 18.36 -14.02
C ARG A 523 29.30 17.81 -15.37
N ARG A 524 28.51 16.94 -16.02
CA ARG A 524 28.79 16.47 -17.39
C ARG A 524 28.86 17.60 -18.41
N HIS A 525 27.98 18.59 -18.33
CA HIS A 525 28.00 19.75 -19.24
C HIS A 525 29.11 20.77 -18.88
N ARG A 526 29.49 20.87 -17.61
CA ARG A 526 30.50 21.81 -17.09
C ARG A 526 31.91 21.51 -17.56
N VAL A 527 32.22 20.25 -17.87
CA VAL A 527 33.48 19.83 -18.53
C VAL A 527 33.73 20.63 -19.81
N LEU A 528 32.69 21.21 -20.42
CA LEU A 528 32.79 21.99 -21.66
C LEU A 528 32.91 23.51 -21.44
N ASN A 529 32.38 24.09 -20.34
CA ASN A 529 32.15 25.54 -20.23
C ASN A 529 32.66 26.23 -18.95
N GLY A 530 33.13 25.50 -17.93
CA GLY A 530 33.78 26.05 -16.72
C GLY A 530 32.87 26.75 -15.68
N GLY A 531 33.17 26.54 -14.38
CA GLY A 531 32.57 27.25 -13.23
C GLY A 531 31.38 26.57 -12.55
N VAL A 532 31.36 26.52 -11.19
CA VAL A 532 30.21 26.03 -10.39
C VAL A 532 29.04 27.02 -10.55
N SER A 533 27.93 26.56 -11.13
CA SER A 533 26.71 27.39 -11.25
C SER A 533 26.08 27.64 -9.88
N HIS A 534 25.48 28.81 -9.67
CA HIS A 534 24.61 29.08 -8.51
C HIS A 534 23.50 28.02 -8.38
N GLU A 535 23.05 27.47 -9.51
CA GLU A 535 22.07 26.41 -9.55
C GLU A 535 22.59 25.09 -8.97
N GLU A 536 23.85 24.72 -9.22
CA GLU A 536 24.47 23.52 -8.64
C GLU A 536 24.52 23.62 -7.11
N ARG A 537 24.84 24.81 -6.57
CA ARG A 537 24.83 25.04 -5.10
C ARG A 537 23.44 24.88 -4.50
N SER A 538 22.42 25.47 -5.13
CA SER A 538 21.03 25.34 -4.66
C SER A 538 20.54 23.89 -4.63
N LEU A 539 21.00 23.04 -5.56
CA LEU A 539 20.69 21.60 -5.54
C LEU A 539 21.38 20.88 -4.38
N VAL A 540 22.63 21.24 -4.10
CA VAL A 540 23.38 20.72 -2.95
C VAL A 540 22.70 21.12 -1.63
N ASP A 541 22.33 22.39 -1.48
CA ASP A 541 21.59 22.88 -0.29
C ASP A 541 20.27 22.11 -0.10
N GLY A 542 19.61 21.75 -1.20
CA GLY A 542 18.42 20.90 -1.20
C GLY A 542 18.68 19.49 -0.68
N ILE A 543 19.78 18.85 -1.10
CA ILE A 543 20.20 17.55 -0.57
C ILE A 543 20.53 17.65 0.92
N ASP A 544 21.31 18.65 1.32
CA ASP A 544 21.71 18.86 2.72
C ASP A 544 20.49 19.06 3.62
N THR A 545 19.47 19.79 3.15
CA THR A 545 18.20 19.94 3.87
C THR A 545 17.51 18.60 4.07
N VAL A 546 17.39 17.77 3.02
CA VAL A 546 16.75 16.46 3.12
C VAL A 546 17.53 15.54 4.08
N LEU A 547 18.86 15.48 3.96
CA LEU A 547 19.71 14.70 4.84
C LEU A 547 19.57 15.16 6.30
N ALA A 548 19.50 16.47 6.56
CA ALA A 548 19.28 17.01 7.89
C ALA A 548 17.95 16.55 8.49
N VAL A 549 16.85 16.61 7.71
CA VAL A 549 15.55 16.12 8.19
C VAL A 549 15.57 14.62 8.44
N MET A 550 16.17 13.82 7.57
CA MET A 550 16.26 12.38 7.76
C MET A 550 17.06 12.02 9.02
N ASN A 551 18.13 12.76 9.32
CA ASN A 551 18.90 12.60 10.56
C ASN A 551 18.05 12.83 11.82
N VAL A 552 17.05 13.71 11.79
CA VAL A 552 16.14 13.94 12.94
C VAL A 552 15.35 12.67 13.26
N PHE A 553 14.89 11.94 12.25
CA PHE A 553 14.00 10.79 12.43
C PHE A 553 14.72 9.43 12.42
N ALA A 554 15.94 9.35 11.90
CA ALA A 554 16.75 8.13 11.80
C ALA A 554 16.93 7.38 13.14
N PRO A 555 17.22 8.04 14.28
CA PRO A 555 17.41 7.35 15.57
C PRO A 555 16.18 6.54 15.99
N ASN A 556 15.00 7.02 15.61
CA ASN A 556 13.76 6.37 15.95
C ASN A 556 13.36 5.35 14.88
N CYS A 557 13.59 5.60 13.59
CA CYS A 557 13.06 4.80 12.47
C CYS A 557 14.18 4.13 11.66
N ARG A 558 14.31 2.79 11.76
CA ARG A 558 15.34 2.02 11.03
C ARG A 558 15.25 2.16 9.52
N LEU A 559 14.04 2.27 8.97
CA LEU A 559 13.88 2.54 7.55
C LEU A 559 14.45 3.91 7.16
N MET A 560 14.16 4.94 7.95
CA MET A 560 14.70 6.29 7.71
C MET A 560 16.23 6.28 7.78
N ASP A 561 16.80 5.60 8.77
CA ASP A 561 18.25 5.41 8.92
C ASP A 561 18.87 4.69 7.71
N SER A 562 18.27 3.59 7.28
CA SER A 562 18.73 2.85 6.09
C SER A 562 18.67 3.69 4.81
N GLN A 563 17.62 4.50 4.63
CA GLN A 563 17.48 5.39 3.47
C GLN A 563 18.51 6.52 3.54
N LEU A 564 18.72 7.11 4.72
CA LEU A 564 19.73 8.15 4.97
C LEU A 564 21.14 7.66 4.60
N LEU A 565 21.54 6.49 5.08
CA LEU A 565 22.84 5.90 4.76
C LEU A 565 23.02 5.69 3.24
N THR A 566 21.96 5.23 2.56
CA THR A 566 21.97 5.05 1.10
C THR A 566 22.12 6.39 0.38
N MET A 567 21.45 7.44 0.86
CA MET A 567 21.52 8.78 0.28
C MET A 567 22.89 9.43 0.49
N GLN A 568 23.50 9.25 1.67
CA GLN A 568 24.87 9.70 1.92
C GLN A 568 25.87 9.02 0.97
N GLN A 569 25.72 7.71 0.72
CA GLN A 569 26.56 7.00 -0.25
C GLN A 569 26.39 7.54 -1.68
N LEU A 570 25.15 7.77 -2.12
CA LEU A 570 24.88 8.36 -3.44
C LEU A 570 25.45 9.77 -3.56
N TYR A 571 25.33 10.59 -2.52
CA TYR A 571 25.85 11.94 -2.49
C TYR A 571 27.38 11.99 -2.49
N HIS A 572 28.05 11.10 -1.75
CA HIS A 572 29.51 10.98 -1.77
C HIS A 572 30.07 10.44 -3.09
N GLY A 573 29.24 9.74 -3.87
CA GLY A 573 29.60 9.23 -5.19
C GLY A 573 29.55 10.28 -6.33
N LEU A 574 28.99 11.47 -6.07
CA LEU A 574 28.93 12.60 -7.03
C LEU A 574 30.28 13.30 -7.18
#